data_AF-A4A0F0-F1
#
_entry.id   AF-A4A0F0-F1
#
_cell.length_a   1.000
_cell.length_b   1.000
_cell.length_c   1.000
_cell.angle_alpha   90.00
_cell.angle_beta   90.00
_cell.angle_gamma   90.00
#
_symmetry.space_group_name_H-M   'P 1'
#
loop_
_entity.id
_entity.type
_entity.pdbx_description
1 polymer ?
#
loop_
_entity_poly.entity_id
_entity_poly.type
_entity_poly.pdbx_seq_one_letter_code
_entity_poly.pdbx_strand_id
1 'polypeptide(L)'
;MLAANSRPFSIACGVGILLSILAISTNAKAASSGVTQVLEEGWAIGPDSLATARQAHAAFVGSTADQAALDTAFGLVLIKHHKYEEATALFESLTTSREENQVAWRALIWLEVLQKKPELALMKVDHMTNSIPPDEADDESEEETRATARFLGRIFAYLDGPAEADVSQGVRKLVRRKVDRLMVGARAADFKTNYDEVLREFEKLTDKGDQARDQAVEDQTMAKEQEKQSLADLRKRLEIDQAETQDRLDTLRSELTKELDEFNRMEAPLNDAISRLEVQLSIVRRELLNLTDDLNRLQADYDQTKDPRQRDRLRRDMARTENLLGQYERDNQVILGEGNRLTQRRDALRASRAEMTRRFESEIKETQDLKANLTRRERRTELDEKRIGRPATGNTPQVRVMSAKATSLRTYFDFPLELERYKLLTAGS
;
A
#
# COMPACT_ATOMS: atom_id res chain seq x y z
N MET A 1 -78.58 23.41 87.11
CA MET A 1 -79.83 22.68 87.43
C MET A 1 -80.63 22.54 86.13
N LEU A 2 -80.87 21.29 85.70
CA LEU A 2 -82.06 20.71 85.02
C LEU A 2 -82.88 21.62 84.07
N ALA A 3 -83.34 21.26 82.87
CA ALA A 3 -83.65 19.99 82.19
C ALA A 3 -83.86 20.32 80.67
N ALA A 4 -83.47 19.49 79.69
CA ALA A 4 -84.21 18.41 79.02
C ALA A 4 -84.85 18.78 77.66
N ASN A 5 -84.69 17.83 76.71
CA ASN A 5 -85.51 17.52 75.53
C ASN A 5 -85.56 18.55 74.37
N SER A 6 -85.60 18.21 73.08
CA SER A 6 -85.72 16.94 72.34
C SER A 6 -85.47 17.22 70.83
N ARG A 7 -84.95 16.22 70.10
CA ARG A 7 -84.87 16.11 68.61
C ARG A 7 -86.29 16.14 67.96
N PRO A 8 -86.53 16.24 66.61
CA PRO A 8 -85.68 15.70 65.53
C PRO A 8 -85.75 16.28 64.06
N PHE A 9 -84.97 15.63 63.17
CA PHE A 9 -85.14 15.37 61.71
C PHE A 9 -85.14 16.47 60.61
N SER A 10 -84.13 16.40 59.72
CA SER A 10 -84.20 16.22 58.24
C SER A 10 -82.89 16.69 57.58
N ILE A 11 -82.02 15.80 57.09
CA ILE A 11 -81.93 15.23 55.72
C ILE A 11 -81.77 16.28 54.61
N ALA A 12 -80.53 16.42 54.10
CA ALA A 12 -80.23 16.66 52.68
C ALA A 12 -78.77 16.27 52.39
N CYS A 13 -78.57 15.03 51.92
CA CYS A 13 -77.32 14.58 51.30
C CYS A 13 -77.28 15.05 49.84
N GLY A 14 -76.23 15.80 49.48
CA GLY A 14 -75.86 16.08 48.10
C GLY A 14 -74.54 15.39 47.77
N VAL A 15 -74.64 14.44 46.84
CA VAL A 15 -73.60 13.54 46.32
C VAL A 15 -72.51 14.31 45.57
N GLY A 16 -71.25 13.93 45.77
CA GLY A 16 -70.15 14.33 44.90
C GLY A 16 -68.83 13.67 45.25
N ILE A 17 -68.22 13.01 44.25
CA ILE A 17 -66.82 12.54 44.17
C ILE A 17 -66.60 11.06 44.56
N LEU A 18 -66.72 10.19 43.56
CA LEU A 18 -66.07 8.88 43.50
C LEU A 18 -65.78 8.57 42.02
N LEU A 19 -64.64 9.03 41.49
CA LEU A 19 -64.17 8.69 40.14
C LEU A 19 -62.70 9.08 39.92
N SER A 20 -61.75 8.36 40.54
CA SER A 20 -60.31 8.50 40.19
C SER A 20 -59.46 7.22 40.30
N ILE A 21 -60.01 6.03 40.57
CA ILE A 21 -59.19 4.82 40.84
C ILE A 21 -59.02 3.90 39.61
N LEU A 22 -59.66 4.18 38.46
CA LEU A 22 -59.60 3.30 37.28
C LEU A 22 -58.56 3.67 36.19
N ALA A 23 -57.78 4.75 36.35
CA ALA A 23 -56.83 5.20 35.32
C ALA A 23 -55.41 4.60 35.45
N ILE A 24 -55.12 3.83 36.50
CA ILE A 24 -53.76 3.32 36.77
C ILE A 24 -53.48 2.02 36.01
N SER A 25 -54.50 1.19 35.72
CA SER A 25 -54.28 -0.13 35.08
C SER A 25 -54.09 -0.08 33.57
N THR A 26 -54.56 0.96 32.88
CA THR A 26 -54.37 1.13 31.43
C THR A 26 -52.96 1.59 31.07
N ASN A 27 -52.31 2.38 31.94
CA ASN A 27 -50.98 2.92 31.68
C ASN A 27 -49.87 1.86 31.81
N ALA A 28 -50.03 0.86 32.68
CA ALA A 28 -49.08 -0.24 32.81
C ALA A 28 -49.04 -1.13 31.55
N LYS A 29 -50.20 -1.46 30.97
CA LYS A 29 -50.28 -2.22 29.70
C LYS A 29 -49.81 -1.41 28.48
N ALA A 30 -50.00 -0.09 28.49
CA ALA A 30 -49.49 0.76 27.42
C ALA A 30 -47.95 0.88 27.48
N ALA A 31 -47.36 0.97 28.68
CA ALA A 31 -45.91 1.04 28.85
C ALA A 31 -45.19 -0.24 28.36
N SER A 32 -45.73 -1.42 28.62
CA SER A 32 -45.16 -2.68 28.10
C SER A 32 -45.28 -2.84 26.58
N SER A 33 -46.29 -2.22 25.95
CA SER A 33 -46.43 -2.22 24.49
C SER A 33 -45.34 -1.40 23.78
N GLY A 34 -44.92 -0.25 24.34
CA GLY A 34 -43.90 0.61 23.73
C GLY A 34 -42.49 0.01 23.78
N VAL A 35 -42.11 -0.59 24.91
CA VAL A 35 -40.84 -1.30 25.07
C VAL A 35 -40.74 -2.47 24.09
N THR A 36 -41.82 -3.26 23.98
CA THR A 36 -41.90 -4.40 23.06
C THR A 36 -41.75 -3.93 21.62
N GLN A 37 -42.48 -2.89 21.21
CA GLN A 37 -42.40 -2.36 19.85
C GLN A 37 -40.98 -1.90 19.48
N VAL A 38 -40.32 -1.13 20.37
CA VAL A 38 -38.94 -0.66 20.15
C VAL A 38 -37.96 -1.84 20.04
N LEU A 39 -38.07 -2.86 20.90
CA LEU A 39 -37.16 -4.00 20.95
C LEU A 39 -37.45 -5.12 19.94
N GLU A 40 -38.65 -5.21 19.39
CA GLU A 40 -38.97 -6.22 18.38
C GLU A 40 -38.78 -5.66 16.97
N GLU A 41 -39.32 -4.46 16.70
CA GLU A 41 -39.23 -3.84 15.37
C GLU A 41 -37.86 -3.19 15.13
N GLY A 42 -37.21 -2.69 16.20
CA GLY A 42 -35.94 -1.97 16.13
C GLY A 42 -34.68 -2.83 16.12
N TRP A 43 -34.77 -4.10 16.51
CA TRP A 43 -33.59 -4.92 16.85
C TRP A 43 -32.81 -5.47 15.66
N ALA A 44 -33.48 -5.65 14.52
CA ALA A 44 -32.82 -6.07 13.29
C ALA A 44 -31.77 -5.01 12.88
N ILE A 45 -30.62 -5.42 12.36
CA ILE A 45 -29.59 -4.48 11.89
C ILE A 45 -30.01 -3.96 10.51
N GLY A 46 -30.19 -2.64 10.37
CA GLY A 46 -30.68 -2.01 9.15
C GLY A 46 -31.15 -0.56 9.36
N PRO A 47 -31.17 0.27 8.30
CA PRO A 47 -31.64 1.66 8.42
C PRO A 47 -33.15 1.73 8.74
N ASP A 48 -33.95 0.82 8.18
CA ASP A 48 -35.40 0.82 8.35
C ASP A 48 -35.80 0.47 9.78
N SER A 49 -35.18 -0.55 10.39
CA SER A 49 -35.45 -0.92 11.77
C SER A 49 -35.05 0.17 12.77
N LEU A 50 -33.93 0.88 12.54
CA LEU A 50 -33.57 2.03 13.39
C LEU A 50 -34.58 3.18 13.23
N ALA A 51 -35.08 3.43 12.02
CA ALA A 51 -36.12 4.43 11.78
C ALA A 51 -37.43 4.06 12.50
N THR A 52 -37.84 2.80 12.42
CA THR A 52 -39.00 2.28 13.13
C THR A 52 -38.82 2.39 14.65
N ALA A 53 -37.66 2.05 15.18
CA ALA A 53 -37.36 2.20 16.61
C ALA A 53 -37.46 3.66 17.08
N ARG A 54 -36.97 4.61 16.28
CA ARG A 54 -37.06 6.05 16.56
C ARG A 54 -38.51 6.54 16.53
N GLN A 55 -39.29 6.08 15.55
CA GLN A 55 -40.70 6.43 15.44
C GLN A 55 -41.50 5.87 16.63
N ALA A 56 -41.26 4.60 16.98
CA ALA A 56 -41.87 3.97 18.15
C ALA A 56 -41.49 4.71 19.43
N HIS A 57 -40.20 4.96 19.67
CA HIS A 57 -39.73 5.73 20.83
C HIS A 57 -40.44 7.10 20.92
N ALA A 58 -40.43 7.88 19.84
CA ALA A 58 -41.07 9.20 19.80
C ALA A 58 -42.59 9.16 20.04
N ALA A 59 -43.28 8.10 19.62
CA ALA A 59 -44.72 7.94 19.84
C ALA A 59 -45.09 7.67 21.31
N PHE A 60 -44.16 7.09 22.08
CA PHE A 60 -44.39 6.74 23.49
C PHE A 60 -43.74 7.71 24.48
N VAL A 61 -42.91 8.66 24.02
CA VAL A 61 -42.36 9.73 24.86
C VAL A 61 -43.50 10.57 25.45
N GLY A 62 -43.59 10.58 26.78
CA GLY A 62 -44.57 11.38 27.53
C GLY A 62 -45.92 10.70 27.81
N SER A 63 -46.16 9.49 27.30
CA SER A 63 -47.40 8.73 27.52
C SER A 63 -47.26 7.55 28.50
N THR A 64 -46.02 7.15 28.83
CA THR A 64 -45.76 5.93 29.60
C THR A 64 -45.40 6.22 31.06
N ALA A 65 -45.98 5.44 31.98
CA ALA A 65 -45.54 5.41 33.38
C ALA A 65 -44.11 4.88 33.52
N ASP A 66 -43.63 4.12 32.53
CA ASP A 66 -42.30 3.49 32.52
C ASP A 66 -41.37 4.05 31.43
N GLN A 67 -41.24 5.38 31.42
CA GLN A 67 -40.35 6.10 30.50
C GLN A 67 -38.91 5.58 30.53
N ALA A 68 -38.39 5.10 31.68
CA ALA A 68 -37.00 4.61 31.74
C ALA A 68 -36.81 3.24 31.11
N ALA A 69 -37.77 2.31 31.22
CA ALA A 69 -37.67 1.05 30.49
C ALA A 69 -37.69 1.31 28.98
N LEU A 70 -38.52 2.25 28.52
CA LEU A 70 -38.57 2.67 27.13
C LEU A 70 -37.25 3.30 26.65
N ASP A 71 -36.67 4.22 27.43
CA ASP A 71 -35.40 4.86 27.09
C ASP A 71 -34.23 3.86 27.15
N THR A 72 -34.24 2.93 28.11
CA THR A 72 -33.25 1.85 28.19
C THR A 72 -33.34 0.96 26.96
N ALA A 73 -34.55 0.51 26.59
CA ALA A 73 -34.79 -0.29 25.40
C ALA A 73 -34.28 0.39 24.13
N PHE A 74 -34.60 1.67 23.95
CA PHE A 74 -34.14 2.45 22.80
C PHE A 74 -32.61 2.61 22.81
N GLY A 75 -32.00 2.84 23.97
CA GLY A 75 -30.55 2.87 24.14
C GLY A 75 -29.87 1.56 23.73
N LEU A 76 -30.43 0.41 24.09
CA LEU A 76 -29.91 -0.90 23.67
C LEU A 76 -29.97 -1.08 22.14
N VAL A 77 -31.06 -0.63 21.50
CA VAL A 77 -31.17 -0.62 20.04
C VAL A 77 -30.08 0.27 19.43
N LEU A 78 -29.83 1.46 19.97
CA LEU A 78 -28.75 2.33 19.50
C LEU A 78 -27.38 1.66 19.60
N ILE A 79 -27.10 0.92 20.68
CA ILE A 79 -25.86 0.13 20.80
C ILE A 79 -25.77 -0.95 19.70
N LYS A 80 -26.86 -1.69 19.47
CA LYS A 80 -26.95 -2.74 18.44
C LYS A 80 -26.65 -2.20 17.03
N HIS A 81 -27.13 -0.99 16.73
CA HIS A 81 -26.89 -0.26 15.47
C HIS A 81 -25.59 0.55 15.44
N HIS A 82 -24.73 0.40 16.44
CA HIS A 82 -23.45 1.10 16.56
C HIS A 82 -23.56 2.64 16.61
N LYS A 83 -24.70 3.17 17.05
CA LYS A 83 -24.94 4.60 17.29
C LYS A 83 -24.48 4.99 18.70
N TYR A 84 -23.18 4.81 18.97
CA TYR A 84 -22.64 4.92 20.33
C TYR A 84 -22.77 6.32 20.93
N GLU A 85 -22.58 7.38 20.14
CA GLU A 85 -22.69 8.76 20.66
C GLU A 85 -24.12 9.10 21.08
N GLU A 86 -25.11 8.72 20.26
CA GLU A 86 -26.54 8.88 20.59
C GLU A 86 -26.90 8.04 21.82
N ALA A 87 -26.41 6.80 21.89
CA ALA A 87 -26.63 5.93 23.05
C ALA A 87 -26.01 6.53 24.32
N THR A 88 -24.78 7.05 24.26
CA THR A 88 -24.10 7.70 25.39
C THR A 88 -24.91 8.88 25.92
N ALA A 89 -25.36 9.78 25.04
CA ALA A 89 -26.16 10.94 25.43
C ALA A 89 -27.50 10.53 26.08
N LEU A 90 -28.15 9.50 25.52
CA LEU A 90 -29.39 8.96 26.07
C LEU A 90 -29.16 8.36 27.47
N PHE A 91 -28.17 7.49 27.63
CA PHE A 91 -27.87 6.87 28.93
C PHE A 91 -27.34 7.88 29.96
N GLU A 92 -26.63 8.93 29.55
CA GLU A 92 -26.23 10.01 30.45
C GLU A 92 -27.44 10.78 31.00
N SER A 93 -28.42 11.11 30.15
CA SER A 93 -29.66 11.74 30.63
C SER A 93 -30.51 10.80 31.50
N LEU A 94 -30.53 9.50 31.17
CA LEU A 94 -31.25 8.48 31.93
C LEU A 94 -30.64 8.26 33.32
N THR A 95 -29.32 8.14 33.42
CA THR A 95 -28.61 7.98 34.70
C THR A 95 -28.71 9.21 35.60
N THR A 96 -28.83 10.41 35.02
CA THR A 96 -29.04 11.66 35.77
C THR A 96 -30.46 11.76 36.33
N SER A 97 -31.46 11.26 35.60
CA SER A 97 -32.87 11.32 36.01
C SER A 97 -33.30 10.15 36.89
N ARG A 98 -32.68 8.97 36.72
CA ARG A 98 -32.96 7.76 37.49
C ARG A 98 -31.65 7.07 37.89
N GLU A 99 -31.10 7.50 39.02
CA GLU A 99 -29.80 6.99 39.53
C GLU A 99 -29.83 5.49 39.87
N GLU A 100 -31.02 4.94 40.16
CA GLU A 100 -31.25 3.53 40.52
C GLU A 100 -31.16 2.56 39.32
N ASN A 101 -31.21 3.04 38.08
CA ASN A 101 -31.16 2.18 36.90
C ASN A 101 -29.72 1.70 36.62
N GLN A 102 -29.34 0.57 37.24
CA GLN A 102 -28.00 0.00 37.11
C GLN A 102 -27.67 -0.40 35.66
N VAL A 103 -28.64 -0.87 34.87
CA VAL A 103 -28.43 -1.25 33.46
C VAL A 103 -27.98 -0.04 32.64
N ALA A 104 -28.61 1.12 32.84
CA ALA A 104 -28.23 2.37 32.18
C ALA A 104 -26.80 2.79 32.54
N TRP A 105 -26.41 2.66 33.81
CA TRP A 105 -25.03 2.93 34.23
C TRP A 105 -24.02 1.97 33.59
N ARG A 106 -24.30 0.65 33.58
CA ARG A 106 -23.43 -0.34 32.94
C ARG A 106 -23.25 -0.03 31.45
N ALA A 107 -24.33 0.28 30.75
CA ALA A 107 -24.29 0.63 29.33
C ALA A 107 -23.46 1.89 29.09
N LEU A 108 -23.69 2.94 29.90
CA LEU A 108 -22.93 4.20 29.81
C LEU A 108 -21.43 3.98 30.03
N ILE A 109 -21.06 3.29 31.11
CA ILE A 109 -19.66 2.98 31.44
C ILE A 109 -19.02 2.18 30.30
N TRP A 110 -19.70 1.15 29.81
CA TRP A 110 -19.20 0.34 28.71
C TRP A 110 -18.98 1.15 27.43
N LEU A 111 -19.91 2.04 27.09
CA LEU A 111 -19.80 2.92 25.93
C LEU A 111 -18.62 3.89 26.04
N GLU A 112 -18.41 4.49 27.22
CA GLU A 112 -17.27 5.37 27.45
C GLU A 112 -15.92 4.64 27.31
N VAL A 113 -15.81 3.41 27.85
CA VAL A 113 -14.61 2.59 27.65
C VAL A 113 -14.44 2.20 26.17
N LEU A 114 -15.52 1.82 25.49
CA LEU A 114 -15.49 1.46 24.07
C LEU A 114 -15.07 2.66 23.18
N GLN A 115 -15.49 3.87 23.55
CA GLN A 115 -15.10 5.12 22.89
C GLN A 115 -13.70 5.62 23.27
N LYS A 116 -12.91 4.81 24.00
CA LYS A 116 -11.55 5.16 24.48
C LYS A 116 -11.54 6.39 25.39
N LYS A 117 -12.56 6.53 26.24
CA LYS A 117 -12.67 7.56 27.28
C LYS A 117 -12.68 6.92 28.69
N PRO A 118 -11.64 6.16 29.06
CA PRO A 118 -11.65 5.36 30.28
C PRO A 118 -11.66 6.20 31.58
N GLU A 119 -11.14 7.43 31.56
CA GLU A 119 -11.22 8.32 32.73
C GLU A 119 -12.66 8.78 33.00
N LEU A 120 -13.41 9.13 31.95
CA LEU A 120 -14.84 9.44 32.07
C LEU A 120 -15.61 8.22 32.54
N ALA A 121 -15.31 7.03 32.02
CA ALA A 121 -15.91 5.79 32.48
C ALA A 121 -15.69 5.58 34.00
N LEU A 122 -14.49 5.84 34.52
CA LEU A 122 -14.20 5.74 35.95
C LEU A 122 -14.96 6.77 36.80
N MET A 123 -15.15 7.99 36.29
CA MET A 123 -16.02 8.96 36.96
C MET A 123 -17.46 8.45 37.02
N LYS A 124 -17.98 7.86 35.93
CA LYS A 124 -19.32 7.25 35.90
C LYS A 124 -19.41 6.04 36.84
N VAL A 125 -18.36 5.22 36.95
CA VAL A 125 -18.28 4.16 37.97
C VAL A 125 -18.36 4.75 39.37
N ASP A 126 -17.61 5.82 39.66
CA ASP A 126 -17.64 6.50 40.96
C ASP A 126 -19.05 6.98 41.31
N HIS A 127 -19.77 7.58 40.36
CA HIS A 127 -21.16 7.98 40.56
C HIS A 127 -22.09 6.79 40.78
N MET A 128 -21.97 5.72 39.98
CA MET A 128 -22.75 4.49 40.12
C MET A 128 -22.53 3.83 41.49
N THR A 129 -21.36 3.96 42.12
CA THR A 129 -21.16 3.38 43.46
C THR A 129 -22.10 3.94 44.52
N ASN A 130 -22.66 5.14 44.32
CA ASN A 130 -23.63 5.71 45.25
C ASN A 130 -25.02 5.04 45.16
N SER A 131 -25.34 4.36 44.06
CA SER A 131 -26.61 3.66 43.88
C SER A 131 -26.53 2.16 44.21
N ILE A 132 -25.36 1.65 44.57
CA ILE A 132 -25.17 0.26 45.00
C ILE A 132 -25.42 0.18 46.52
N PRO A 133 -26.37 -0.65 46.99
CA PRO A 133 -26.58 -0.87 48.43
C PRO A 133 -25.32 -1.42 49.10
N PRO A 134 -24.94 -0.97 50.32
CA PRO A 134 -23.74 -1.44 50.99
C PRO A 134 -23.84 -2.89 51.49
N ASP A 135 -25.05 -3.34 51.82
CA ASP A 135 -25.33 -4.66 52.36
C ASP A 135 -25.96 -5.58 51.29
N GLU A 136 -25.79 -6.89 51.44
CA GLU A 136 -26.44 -7.90 50.59
C GLU A 136 -27.92 -8.04 50.98
N ALA A 137 -28.79 -8.10 49.96
CA ALA A 137 -30.20 -8.41 50.12
C ALA A 137 -30.50 -9.83 49.61
N ASP A 138 -31.57 -10.45 50.10
CA ASP A 138 -32.03 -11.77 49.62
C ASP A 138 -33.13 -11.66 48.55
N ASP A 139 -33.22 -10.52 47.83
CA ASP A 139 -34.28 -10.23 46.87
C ASP A 139 -33.80 -10.22 45.41
N GLU A 140 -34.73 -10.01 44.47
CA GLU A 140 -34.41 -9.95 43.04
C GLU A 140 -33.48 -8.78 42.67
N SER A 141 -33.44 -7.72 43.50
CA SER A 141 -32.55 -6.57 43.28
C SER A 141 -31.08 -6.91 43.57
N GLU A 142 -30.84 -7.95 44.37
CA GLU A 142 -29.50 -8.48 44.62
C GLU A 142 -28.89 -9.07 43.34
N GLU A 143 -29.65 -9.81 42.53
CA GLU A 143 -29.09 -10.41 41.30
C GLU A 143 -28.68 -9.34 40.29
N GLU A 144 -29.38 -8.21 40.25
CA GLU A 144 -29.00 -7.06 39.44
C GLU A 144 -27.70 -6.42 39.95
N THR A 145 -27.55 -6.31 41.27
CA THR A 145 -26.33 -5.82 41.92
C THR A 145 -25.15 -6.79 41.69
N ARG A 146 -25.39 -8.10 41.71
CA ARG A 146 -24.39 -9.12 41.35
C ARG A 146 -24.01 -9.05 39.89
N ALA A 147 -24.95 -8.85 38.97
CA ALA A 147 -24.64 -8.60 37.56
C ALA A 147 -23.76 -7.34 37.39
N THR A 148 -24.00 -6.30 38.19
CA THR A 148 -23.13 -5.11 38.26
C THR A 148 -21.76 -5.42 38.83
N ALA A 149 -21.65 -6.27 39.86
CA ALA A 149 -20.35 -6.73 40.39
C ALA A 149 -19.54 -7.49 39.31
N ARG A 150 -20.17 -8.42 38.57
CA ARG A 150 -19.54 -9.13 37.45
C ARG A 150 -19.05 -8.17 36.37
N PHE A 151 -19.90 -7.21 35.97
CA PHE A 151 -19.56 -6.18 34.99
C PHE A 151 -18.36 -5.33 35.43
N LEU A 152 -18.40 -4.80 36.66
CA LEU A 152 -17.31 -3.98 37.20
C LEU A 152 -16.01 -4.76 37.29
N GLY A 153 -16.07 -6.06 37.66
CA GLY A 153 -14.90 -6.94 37.62
C GLY A 153 -14.22 -6.95 36.26
N ARG A 154 -14.99 -7.13 35.17
CA ARG A 154 -14.47 -7.11 33.80
C ARG A 154 -13.91 -5.75 33.40
N ILE A 155 -14.62 -4.67 33.72
CA ILE A 155 -14.18 -3.30 33.39
C ILE A 155 -12.88 -2.96 34.10
N PHE A 156 -12.76 -3.22 35.40
CA PHE A 156 -11.52 -2.93 36.12
C PHE A 156 -10.36 -3.78 35.61
N ALA A 157 -10.57 -5.06 35.31
CA ALA A 157 -9.51 -5.89 34.73
C ALA A 157 -9.05 -5.37 33.36
N TYR A 158 -9.98 -4.90 32.53
CA TYR A 158 -9.65 -4.25 31.26
C TYR A 158 -8.82 -2.96 31.47
N LEU A 159 -9.20 -2.13 32.44
CA LEU A 159 -8.50 -0.88 32.76
C LEU A 159 -7.16 -1.07 33.48
N ASP A 160 -6.96 -2.20 34.15
CA ASP A 160 -5.70 -2.55 34.83
C ASP A 160 -4.74 -3.35 33.92
N GLY A 161 -5.23 -3.94 32.82
CA GLY A 161 -4.41 -4.66 31.85
C GLY A 161 -4.43 -3.99 30.45
N PRO A 162 -5.32 -4.42 29.54
CA PRO A 162 -5.38 -3.93 28.16
C PRO A 162 -5.30 -2.41 27.96
N ALA A 163 -5.95 -1.63 28.82
CA ALA A 163 -6.02 -0.17 28.74
C ALA A 163 -5.27 0.52 29.89
N GLU A 164 -4.31 -0.16 30.52
CA GLU A 164 -3.58 0.38 31.67
C GLU A 164 -2.88 1.72 31.35
N ALA A 165 -2.33 1.83 30.14
CA ALA A 165 -1.62 3.01 29.67
C ALA A 165 -2.54 4.22 29.42
N ASP A 166 -3.84 4.00 29.21
CA ASP A 166 -4.81 5.04 28.85
C ASP A 166 -5.44 5.72 30.07
N VAL A 167 -5.06 5.31 31.29
CA VAL A 167 -5.67 5.80 32.54
C VAL A 167 -4.62 6.08 33.60
N SER A 168 -4.79 7.15 34.36
CA SER A 168 -3.94 7.38 35.54
C SER A 168 -4.15 6.32 36.63
N GLN A 169 -3.04 5.74 37.10
CA GLN A 169 -3.05 4.74 38.18
C GLN A 169 -3.69 5.27 39.47
N GLY A 170 -3.55 6.56 39.76
CA GLY A 170 -4.12 7.21 40.95
C GLY A 170 -5.65 7.22 40.94
N VAL A 171 -6.27 7.60 39.82
CA VAL A 171 -7.73 7.61 39.67
C VAL A 171 -8.28 6.18 39.73
N ARG A 172 -7.65 5.22 39.02
CA ARG A 172 -8.03 3.80 39.09
C ARG A 172 -8.06 3.28 40.53
N LYS A 173 -6.97 3.46 41.28
CA LYS A 173 -6.86 3.00 42.68
C LYS A 173 -7.86 3.69 43.61
N LEU A 174 -8.20 4.95 43.37
CA LEU A 174 -9.18 5.68 44.19
C LEU A 174 -10.58 5.10 44.01
N VAL A 175 -11.04 4.99 42.75
CA VAL A 175 -12.38 4.47 42.44
C VAL A 175 -12.48 2.99 42.81
N ARG A 176 -11.44 2.20 42.53
CA ARG A 176 -11.39 0.78 42.89
C ARG A 176 -11.59 0.54 44.38
N ARG A 177 -10.93 1.32 45.24
CA ARG A 177 -11.10 1.23 46.70
C ARG A 177 -12.53 1.50 47.18
N LYS A 178 -13.30 2.35 46.49
CA LYS A 178 -14.71 2.58 46.82
C LYS A 178 -15.56 1.38 46.41
N VAL A 179 -15.35 0.86 45.20
CA VAL A 179 -16.02 -0.34 44.70
C VAL A 179 -15.75 -1.54 45.60
N ASP A 180 -14.49 -1.79 45.97
CA ASP A 180 -14.11 -2.93 46.84
C ASP A 180 -14.82 -2.91 48.20
N ARG A 181 -15.19 -1.75 48.74
CA ARG A 181 -15.95 -1.65 50.00
C ARG A 181 -17.41 -2.11 49.87
N LEU A 182 -17.97 -2.06 48.66
CA LEU A 182 -19.34 -2.44 48.35
C LEU A 182 -19.44 -3.89 47.83
N MET A 183 -18.31 -4.45 47.39
CA MET A 183 -18.21 -5.84 46.95
C MET A 183 -17.95 -6.75 48.15
N VAL A 184 -18.99 -7.05 48.91
CA VAL A 184 -18.97 -8.03 50.02
C VAL A 184 -19.53 -9.39 49.57
N GLY A 185 -19.36 -10.44 50.37
CA GLY A 185 -19.99 -11.75 50.18
C GLY A 185 -19.92 -12.34 48.77
N ALA A 186 -21.08 -12.65 48.20
CA ALA A 186 -21.24 -13.19 46.85
C ALA A 186 -20.84 -12.17 45.76
N ARG A 187 -21.09 -10.88 45.99
CA ARG A 187 -20.68 -9.79 45.06
C ARG A 187 -19.17 -9.75 44.90
N ALA A 188 -18.43 -9.92 46.00
CA ALA A 188 -16.96 -9.98 46.00
C ALA A 188 -16.43 -11.14 45.14
N ALA A 189 -17.05 -12.32 45.29
CA ALA A 189 -16.67 -13.51 44.53
C ALA A 189 -16.97 -13.34 43.03
N ASP A 190 -18.14 -12.80 42.68
CA ASP A 190 -18.55 -12.50 41.31
C ASP A 190 -17.63 -11.45 40.65
N PHE A 191 -17.32 -10.36 41.36
CA PHE A 191 -16.38 -9.34 40.91
C PHE A 191 -15.00 -9.95 40.62
N LYS A 192 -14.45 -10.68 41.60
CA LYS A 192 -13.08 -11.23 41.50
C LYS A 192 -12.96 -12.26 40.39
N THR A 193 -13.93 -13.17 40.27
CA THR A 193 -13.93 -14.20 39.22
C THR A 193 -13.86 -13.57 37.83
N ASN A 194 -14.70 -12.57 37.57
CA ASN A 194 -14.74 -11.88 36.29
C ASN A 194 -13.52 -10.99 36.04
N TYR A 195 -12.93 -10.43 37.10
CA TYR A 195 -11.67 -9.70 37.02
C TYR A 195 -10.52 -10.63 36.61
N ASP A 196 -10.36 -11.76 37.30
CA ASP A 196 -9.30 -12.74 37.05
C ASP A 196 -9.42 -13.40 35.67
N GLU A 197 -10.65 -13.62 35.18
CA GLU A 197 -10.90 -14.17 33.83
C GLU A 197 -10.38 -13.24 32.72
N VAL A 198 -10.65 -11.94 32.81
CA VAL A 198 -10.20 -10.96 31.81
C VAL A 198 -8.68 -10.82 31.81
N LEU A 199 -8.05 -10.77 32.99
CA LEU A 199 -6.59 -10.71 33.09
C LEU A 199 -5.93 -11.96 32.51
N ARG A 200 -6.47 -13.16 32.81
CA ARG A 200 -5.96 -14.41 32.25
C ARG A 200 -6.04 -14.47 30.73
N GLU A 201 -7.15 -14.00 30.14
CA GLU A 201 -7.26 -13.96 28.67
C GLU A 201 -6.33 -12.88 28.06
N PHE A 202 -6.12 -11.75 28.75
CA PHE A 202 -5.16 -10.73 28.32
C PHE A 202 -3.72 -11.23 28.33
N GLU A 203 -3.30 -11.90 29.41
CA GLU A 203 -1.97 -12.54 29.50
C GLU A 203 -1.77 -13.51 28.34
N LYS A 204 -2.73 -14.42 28.13
CA LYS A 204 -2.70 -15.39 27.04
C LYS A 204 -2.65 -14.75 25.65
N LEU A 205 -3.35 -13.64 25.41
CA LEU A 205 -3.31 -12.93 24.13
C LEU A 205 -1.98 -12.19 23.93
N THR A 206 -1.41 -11.65 25.00
CA THR A 206 -0.10 -11.00 25.00
C THR A 206 1.00 -12.02 24.70
N ASP A 207 1.00 -13.16 25.40
CA ASP A 207 1.94 -14.26 25.16
C ASP A 207 1.87 -14.76 23.71
N LYS A 208 0.65 -14.92 23.15
CA LYS A 208 0.47 -15.30 21.75
C LYS A 208 0.96 -14.21 20.79
N GLY A 209 0.80 -12.94 21.15
CA GLY A 209 1.31 -11.80 20.39
C GLY A 209 2.83 -11.79 20.34
N ASP A 210 3.47 -12.03 21.48
CA ASP A 210 4.93 -12.09 21.62
C ASP A 210 5.50 -13.31 20.90
N GLN A 211 4.91 -14.50 21.06
CA GLN A 211 5.30 -15.69 20.28
C GLN A 211 5.17 -15.47 18.77
N ALA A 212 4.07 -14.84 18.31
CA ALA A 212 3.89 -14.53 16.90
C ALA A 212 4.92 -13.50 16.39
N ARG A 213 5.35 -12.57 17.27
CA ARG A 213 6.37 -11.58 16.95
C ARG A 213 7.76 -12.21 16.86
N ASP A 214 8.11 -13.06 17.82
CA ASP A 214 9.39 -13.77 17.83
C ASP A 214 9.51 -14.70 16.63
N GLN A 215 8.47 -15.48 16.34
CA GLN A 215 8.41 -16.31 15.13
C GLN A 215 8.55 -15.46 13.86
N ALA A 216 7.86 -14.32 13.79
CA ALA A 216 7.97 -13.43 12.65
C ALA A 216 9.36 -12.80 12.50
N VAL A 217 10.07 -12.54 13.59
CA VAL A 217 11.47 -12.10 13.57
C VAL A 217 12.35 -13.23 13.05
N GLU A 218 12.20 -14.44 13.59
CA GLU A 218 12.98 -15.62 13.18
C GLU A 218 12.79 -15.91 11.68
N ASP A 219 11.54 -15.99 11.21
CA ASP A 219 11.21 -16.22 9.80
C ASP A 219 11.80 -15.13 8.89
N GLN A 220 11.72 -13.86 9.31
CA GLN A 220 12.33 -12.75 8.57
C GLN A 220 13.86 -12.86 8.55
N THR A 221 14.49 -13.27 9.64
CA THR A 221 15.95 -13.44 9.69
C THR A 221 16.42 -14.60 8.83
N MET A 222 15.72 -15.74 8.85
CA MET A 222 16.03 -16.89 7.99
C MET A 222 15.86 -16.54 6.51
N ALA A 223 14.75 -15.89 6.15
CA ALA A 223 14.53 -15.45 4.77
C ALA A 223 15.61 -14.48 4.30
N LYS A 224 16.03 -13.53 5.15
CA LYS A 224 17.12 -12.60 4.85
C LYS A 224 18.47 -13.28 4.67
N GLU A 225 18.78 -14.31 5.46
CA GLU A 225 20.04 -15.04 5.32
C GLU A 225 20.07 -15.84 4.01
N GLN A 226 18.97 -16.48 3.64
CA GLN A 226 18.83 -17.14 2.32
C GLN A 226 18.96 -16.15 1.17
N GLU A 227 18.30 -15.00 1.27
CA GLU A 227 18.37 -13.95 0.26
C GLU A 227 19.80 -13.39 0.14
N LYS A 228 20.48 -13.16 1.27
CA LYS A 228 21.88 -12.72 1.31
C LYS A 228 22.82 -13.73 0.62
N GLN A 229 22.64 -15.03 0.83
CA GLN A 229 23.41 -16.06 0.13
C GLN A 229 23.16 -15.99 -1.39
N SER A 230 21.90 -15.87 -1.81
CA SER A 230 21.56 -15.74 -3.23
C SER A 230 22.14 -14.48 -3.88
N LEU A 231 22.20 -13.36 -3.15
CA LEU A 231 22.80 -12.12 -3.65
C LEU A 231 24.32 -12.21 -3.73
N ALA A 232 24.96 -12.91 -2.80
CA ALA A 232 26.39 -13.18 -2.86
C ALA A 232 26.75 -14.04 -4.09
N ASP A 233 25.97 -15.06 -4.39
CA ASP A 233 26.15 -15.88 -5.60
C ASP A 233 25.88 -15.07 -6.88
N LEU A 234 24.83 -14.24 -6.87
CA LEU A 234 24.53 -13.35 -8.00
C LEU A 234 25.67 -12.36 -8.26
N ARG A 235 26.29 -11.80 -7.22
CA ARG A 235 27.46 -10.92 -7.36
C ARG A 235 28.62 -11.59 -8.05
N LYS A 236 28.98 -12.80 -7.60
CA LYS A 236 30.06 -13.57 -8.22
C LYS A 236 29.79 -13.82 -9.71
N ARG A 237 28.54 -14.15 -10.06
CA ARG A 237 28.14 -14.32 -11.48
C ARG A 237 28.26 -13.02 -12.26
N LEU A 238 27.78 -11.90 -11.71
CA LEU A 238 27.89 -10.60 -12.36
C LEU A 238 29.36 -10.17 -12.57
N GLU A 239 30.24 -10.46 -11.62
CA GLU A 239 31.68 -10.20 -11.73
C GLU A 239 32.31 -11.01 -12.87
N ILE A 240 32.00 -12.31 -12.96
CA ILE A 240 32.44 -13.19 -14.06
C ILE A 240 31.91 -12.67 -15.40
N ASP A 241 30.61 -12.42 -15.51
CA ASP A 241 29.98 -11.93 -16.75
C ASP A 241 30.59 -10.59 -17.21
N GLN A 242 30.91 -9.70 -16.28
CA GLN A 242 31.57 -8.42 -16.58
C GLN A 242 32.99 -8.62 -17.10
N ALA A 243 33.76 -9.53 -16.50
CA ALA A 243 35.11 -9.86 -16.95
C ALA A 243 35.08 -10.48 -18.36
N GLU A 244 34.22 -11.49 -18.59
CA GLU A 244 34.05 -12.12 -19.90
C GLU A 244 33.62 -11.13 -20.99
N THR A 245 32.69 -10.23 -20.66
CA THR A 245 32.23 -9.18 -21.59
C THR A 245 33.36 -8.19 -21.91
N GLN A 246 34.21 -7.86 -20.93
CA GLN A 246 35.36 -7.00 -21.13
C GLN A 246 36.42 -7.67 -22.03
N ASP A 247 36.74 -8.94 -21.77
CA ASP A 247 37.68 -9.71 -22.57
C ASP A 247 37.20 -9.84 -24.03
N ARG A 248 35.90 -10.03 -24.23
CA ARG A 248 35.29 -10.05 -25.56
C ARG A 248 35.44 -8.70 -26.28
N LEU A 249 35.24 -7.58 -25.58
CA LEU A 249 35.44 -6.25 -26.16
C LEU A 249 36.88 -6.02 -26.61
N ASP A 250 37.84 -6.43 -25.78
CA ASP A 250 39.26 -6.26 -26.08
C ASP A 250 39.70 -7.17 -27.24
N THR A 251 39.14 -8.38 -27.32
CA THR A 251 39.32 -9.29 -28.46
C THR A 251 38.79 -8.69 -29.76
N LEU A 252 37.54 -8.24 -29.80
CA LEU A 252 36.91 -7.63 -30.99
C LEU A 252 37.69 -6.40 -31.49
N ARG A 253 38.20 -5.58 -30.56
CA ARG A 253 39.04 -4.42 -30.90
C ARG A 253 40.39 -4.83 -31.50
N SER A 254 41.02 -5.85 -30.93
CA SER A 254 42.28 -6.39 -31.45
C SER A 254 42.10 -6.97 -32.86
N GLU A 255 41.04 -7.73 -33.08
CA GLU A 255 40.69 -8.30 -34.39
C GLU A 255 40.41 -7.22 -35.42
N LEU A 256 39.57 -6.23 -35.10
CA LEU A 256 39.31 -5.09 -35.98
C LEU A 256 40.62 -4.37 -36.38
N THR A 257 41.54 -4.18 -35.43
CA THR A 257 42.83 -3.53 -35.71
C THR A 257 43.69 -4.36 -36.67
N LYS A 258 43.77 -5.68 -36.45
CA LYS A 258 44.50 -6.60 -37.33
C LYS A 258 43.94 -6.59 -38.75
N GLU A 259 42.62 -6.69 -38.89
CA GLU A 259 41.94 -6.67 -40.19
C GLU A 259 42.17 -5.34 -40.93
N LEU A 260 42.11 -4.20 -40.23
CA LEU A 260 42.39 -2.89 -40.83
C LEU A 260 43.84 -2.79 -41.33
N ASP A 261 44.81 -3.36 -40.60
CA ASP A 261 46.20 -3.42 -41.03
C ASP A 261 46.37 -4.30 -42.28
N GLU A 262 45.64 -5.40 -42.39
CA GLU A 262 45.62 -6.24 -43.60
C GLU A 262 45.05 -5.49 -44.81
N PHE A 263 43.94 -4.76 -44.64
CA PHE A 263 43.42 -3.87 -45.69
C PHE A 263 44.44 -2.82 -46.13
N ASN A 264 45.16 -2.19 -45.19
CA ASN A 264 46.20 -1.23 -45.51
C ASN A 264 47.35 -1.85 -46.32
N ARG A 265 47.77 -3.08 -45.97
CA ARG A 265 48.79 -3.84 -46.72
C ARG A 265 48.35 -4.18 -48.14
N MET A 266 47.06 -4.50 -48.34
CA MET A 266 46.50 -4.78 -49.66
C MET A 266 46.31 -3.51 -50.52
N GLU A 267 45.99 -2.38 -49.90
CA GLU A 267 45.73 -1.12 -50.61
C GLU A 267 47.01 -0.42 -51.08
N ALA A 268 48.09 -0.50 -50.29
CA ALA A 268 49.39 0.13 -50.59
C ALA A 268 49.92 -0.17 -52.02
N PRO A 269 50.05 -1.44 -52.46
CA PRO A 269 50.56 -1.73 -53.81
C PRO A 269 49.62 -1.25 -54.94
N LEU A 270 48.31 -1.16 -54.69
CA LEU A 270 47.36 -0.64 -55.67
C LEU A 270 47.54 0.87 -55.85
N ASN A 271 47.71 1.61 -54.75
CA ASN A 271 47.98 3.04 -54.81
C ASN A 271 49.31 3.32 -55.52
N ASP A 272 50.37 2.58 -55.19
CA ASP A 272 51.67 2.71 -55.86
C ASP A 272 51.56 2.44 -57.37
N ALA A 273 50.82 1.41 -57.78
CA ALA A 273 50.63 1.07 -59.18
C ALA A 273 49.81 2.14 -59.94
N ILE A 274 48.74 2.66 -59.33
CA ILE A 274 47.94 3.74 -59.90
C ILE A 274 48.80 4.99 -60.10
N SER A 275 49.56 5.42 -59.08
CA SER A 275 50.44 6.60 -59.20
C SER A 275 51.51 6.44 -60.28
N ARG A 276 52.06 5.23 -60.46
CA ARG A 276 52.99 4.94 -61.58
C ARG A 276 52.30 5.09 -62.94
N LEU A 277 51.08 4.58 -63.10
CA LEU A 277 50.32 4.72 -64.34
C LEU A 277 49.95 6.18 -64.62
N GLU A 278 49.62 6.98 -63.59
CA GLU A 278 49.36 8.41 -63.74
C GLU A 278 50.59 9.18 -64.26
N VAL A 279 51.78 8.85 -63.74
CA VAL A 279 53.04 9.42 -64.24
C VAL A 279 53.27 9.01 -65.70
N GLN A 280 53.11 7.73 -66.03
CA GLN A 280 53.25 7.25 -67.42
C GLN A 280 52.26 7.93 -68.37
N LEU A 281 51.00 8.05 -67.95
CA LEU A 281 49.94 8.73 -68.69
C LEU A 281 50.30 10.18 -68.99
N SER A 282 50.88 10.89 -68.02
CA SER A 282 51.29 12.29 -68.18
C SER A 282 52.39 12.46 -69.24
N ILE A 283 53.31 11.48 -69.33
CA ILE A 283 54.38 11.45 -70.35
C ILE A 283 53.76 11.19 -71.72
N VAL A 284 52.93 10.15 -71.86
CA VAL A 284 52.27 9.80 -73.12
C VAL A 284 51.40 10.95 -73.64
N ARG A 285 50.62 11.61 -72.77
CA ARG A 285 49.81 12.77 -73.16
C ARG A 285 50.63 13.95 -73.65
N ARG A 286 51.81 14.18 -73.06
CA ARG A 286 52.73 15.22 -73.53
C ARG A 286 53.26 14.92 -74.91
N GLU A 287 53.67 13.67 -75.16
CA GLU A 287 54.15 13.26 -76.49
C GLU A 287 53.04 13.33 -77.55
N LEU A 288 51.80 12.94 -77.20
CA LEU A 288 50.65 13.11 -78.10
C LEU A 288 50.44 14.58 -78.50
N LEU A 289 50.56 15.51 -77.56
CA LEU A 289 50.45 16.94 -77.85
C LEU A 289 51.58 17.42 -78.77
N ASN A 290 52.84 17.06 -78.46
CA ASN A 290 53.99 17.41 -79.29
C ASN A 290 53.85 16.88 -80.73
N LEU A 291 53.45 15.60 -80.89
CA LEU A 291 53.26 14.99 -82.21
C LEU A 291 52.09 15.63 -82.97
N THR A 292 51.03 16.05 -82.27
CA THR A 292 49.90 16.78 -82.87
C THR A 292 50.36 18.15 -83.38
N ASP A 293 51.14 18.89 -82.60
CA ASP A 293 51.70 20.18 -82.99
C ASP A 293 52.66 20.05 -84.17
N ASP A 294 53.53 19.03 -84.17
CA ASP A 294 54.43 18.72 -85.28
C ASP A 294 53.66 18.35 -86.55
N LEU A 295 52.58 17.57 -86.44
CA LEU A 295 51.73 17.21 -87.58
C LEU A 295 51.04 18.44 -88.18
N ASN A 296 50.48 19.32 -87.33
CA ASN A 296 49.88 20.59 -87.75
C ASN A 296 50.90 21.49 -88.45
N ARG A 297 52.12 21.54 -87.93
CA ARG A 297 53.23 22.29 -88.55
C ARG A 297 53.61 21.72 -89.92
N LEU A 298 53.82 20.41 -90.02
CA LEU A 298 54.16 19.74 -91.27
C LEU A 298 53.07 19.91 -92.34
N GLN A 299 51.79 19.88 -91.93
CA GLN A 299 50.65 20.16 -92.80
C GLN A 299 50.71 21.60 -93.35
N ALA A 300 50.95 22.59 -92.49
CA ALA A 300 51.08 23.98 -92.91
C ALA A 300 52.26 24.20 -93.88
N ASP A 301 53.40 23.57 -93.60
CA ASP A 301 54.58 23.61 -94.47
C ASP A 301 54.29 22.93 -95.83
N TYR A 302 53.55 21.82 -95.83
CA TYR A 302 53.13 21.11 -97.04
C TYR A 302 52.23 21.97 -97.93
N ASP A 303 51.26 22.66 -97.33
CA ASP A 303 50.33 23.53 -98.06
C ASP A 303 51.01 24.76 -98.68
N GLN A 304 52.11 25.22 -98.08
CA GLN A 304 52.91 26.35 -98.59
C GLN A 304 53.95 25.94 -99.65
N THR A 305 54.37 24.67 -99.66
CA THR A 305 55.46 24.19 -100.51
C THR A 305 55.00 23.97 -101.95
N LYS A 306 55.68 24.62 -102.91
CA LYS A 306 55.40 24.47 -104.35
C LYS A 306 56.23 23.37 -105.03
N ASP A 307 57.40 23.02 -104.50
CA ASP A 307 58.27 21.98 -105.07
C ASP A 307 57.66 20.58 -104.84
N PRO A 308 57.34 19.81 -105.91
CA PRO A 308 56.79 18.47 -105.79
C PRO A 308 57.66 17.52 -104.97
N ARG A 309 59.00 17.60 -105.07
CA ARG A 309 59.89 16.68 -104.35
C ARG A 309 59.90 16.94 -102.85
N GLN A 310 59.83 18.21 -102.47
CA GLN A 310 59.74 18.60 -101.06
C GLN A 310 58.38 18.23 -100.48
N ARG A 311 57.29 18.39 -101.25
CA ARG A 311 55.95 17.91 -100.87
C ARG A 311 55.92 16.40 -100.60
N ASP A 312 56.55 15.60 -101.46
CA ASP A 312 56.63 14.14 -101.27
C ASP A 312 57.45 13.73 -100.03
N ARG A 313 58.42 14.56 -99.62
CA ARG A 313 59.15 14.35 -98.35
C ARG A 313 58.25 14.69 -97.16
N LEU A 314 57.66 15.89 -97.15
CA LEU A 314 56.74 16.33 -96.10
C LEU A 314 55.58 15.34 -95.90
N ARG A 315 55.01 14.81 -96.98
CA ARG A 315 53.97 13.78 -96.92
C ARG A 315 54.42 12.49 -96.22
N ARG A 316 55.67 12.06 -96.45
CA ARG A 316 56.24 10.87 -95.78
C ARG A 316 56.52 11.15 -94.31
N ASP A 317 56.99 12.35 -93.99
CA ASP A 317 57.23 12.77 -92.61
C ASP A 317 55.91 12.86 -91.83
N MET A 318 54.87 13.44 -92.44
CA MET A 318 53.51 13.42 -91.88
C MET A 318 53.02 12.00 -91.61
N ALA A 319 53.12 11.10 -92.60
CA ALA A 319 52.70 9.70 -92.41
C ALA A 319 53.49 8.99 -91.30
N ARG A 320 54.77 9.33 -91.09
CA ARG A 320 55.55 8.81 -89.98
C ARG A 320 55.05 9.34 -88.64
N THR A 321 54.77 10.65 -88.55
CA THR A 321 54.22 11.29 -87.34
C THR A 321 52.82 10.75 -87.02
N GLU A 322 51.95 10.56 -88.01
CA GLU A 322 50.63 9.94 -87.83
C GLU A 322 50.72 8.51 -87.28
N ASN A 323 51.68 7.71 -87.76
CA ASN A 323 51.88 6.36 -87.24
C ASN A 323 52.35 6.36 -85.77
N LEU A 324 53.24 7.29 -85.40
CA LEU A 324 53.67 7.47 -84.01
C LEU A 324 52.51 7.96 -83.13
N LEU A 325 51.73 8.92 -83.61
CA LEU A 325 50.53 9.42 -82.93
C LEU A 325 49.59 8.25 -82.62
N GLY A 326 49.26 7.43 -83.63
CA GLY A 326 48.41 6.25 -83.44
C GLY A 326 48.99 5.19 -82.51
N GLN A 327 50.33 5.10 -82.35
CA GLN A 327 50.96 4.23 -81.35
C GLN A 327 50.74 4.78 -79.94
N TYR A 328 51.05 6.06 -79.70
CA TYR A 328 50.86 6.68 -78.40
C TYR A 328 49.38 6.77 -77.99
N GLU A 329 48.45 6.89 -78.94
CA GLU A 329 47.01 6.84 -78.66
C GLU A 329 46.59 5.47 -78.13
N ARG A 330 47.11 4.39 -78.71
CA ARG A 330 46.89 3.02 -78.20
C ARG A 330 47.50 2.84 -76.81
N ASP A 331 48.72 3.32 -76.59
CA ASP A 331 49.38 3.24 -75.28
C ASP A 331 48.59 4.01 -74.22
N ASN A 332 48.09 5.20 -74.54
CA ASN A 332 47.21 5.98 -73.68
C ASN A 332 45.92 5.21 -73.33
N GLN A 333 45.29 4.54 -74.30
CA GLN A 333 44.11 3.72 -74.04
C GLN A 333 44.41 2.52 -73.14
N VAL A 334 45.56 1.85 -73.33
CA VAL A 334 45.98 0.72 -72.49
C VAL A 334 46.25 1.18 -71.05
N ILE A 335 46.99 2.28 -70.87
CA ILE A 335 47.27 2.85 -69.54
C ILE A 335 45.97 3.25 -68.83
N LEU A 336 45.04 3.90 -69.54
CA LEU A 336 43.73 4.25 -68.98
C LEU A 336 42.91 3.02 -68.61
N GLY A 337 42.90 1.99 -69.46
CA GLY A 337 42.22 0.73 -69.20
C GLY A 337 42.73 0.04 -67.92
N GLU A 338 44.05 -0.06 -67.77
CA GLU A 338 44.66 -0.67 -66.57
C GLU A 338 44.47 0.22 -65.33
N GLY A 339 44.57 1.54 -65.47
CA GLY A 339 44.31 2.49 -64.39
C GLY A 339 42.88 2.39 -63.86
N ASN A 340 41.89 2.27 -64.75
CA ASN A 340 40.50 2.05 -64.39
C ASN A 340 40.31 0.72 -63.66
N ARG A 341 40.95 -0.36 -64.13
CA ARG A 341 40.90 -1.68 -63.49
C ARG A 341 41.46 -1.67 -62.07
N LEU A 342 42.62 -1.05 -61.86
CA LEU A 342 43.23 -0.93 -60.53
C LEU A 342 42.39 -0.06 -59.59
N THR A 343 41.82 1.03 -60.12
CA THR A 343 40.91 1.90 -59.36
C THR A 343 39.66 1.14 -58.90
N GLN A 344 39.02 0.38 -59.80
CA GLN A 344 37.87 -0.47 -59.45
C GLN A 344 38.22 -1.50 -58.37
N ARG A 345 39.41 -2.13 -58.47
CA ARG A 345 39.87 -3.09 -57.46
C ARG A 345 40.09 -2.42 -56.10
N ARG A 346 40.69 -1.23 -56.07
CA ARG A 346 40.88 -0.44 -54.84
C ARG A 346 39.54 -0.05 -54.23
N ASP A 347 38.59 0.40 -55.04
CA ASP A 347 37.29 0.84 -54.56
C ASP A 347 36.47 -0.35 -54.01
N ALA A 348 36.56 -1.52 -54.63
CA ALA A 348 36.01 -2.77 -54.09
C ALA A 348 36.64 -3.15 -52.75
N LEU A 349 37.97 -3.00 -52.61
CA LEU A 349 38.68 -3.25 -51.35
C LEU A 349 38.22 -2.28 -50.25
N ARG A 350 38.07 -0.99 -50.57
CA ARG A 350 37.56 0.04 -49.64
C ARG A 350 36.12 -0.22 -49.24
N ALA A 351 35.26 -0.66 -50.16
CA ALA A 351 33.89 -1.04 -49.86
C ALA A 351 33.85 -2.24 -48.89
N SER A 352 34.66 -3.27 -49.13
CA SER A 352 34.80 -4.43 -48.24
C SER A 352 35.32 -4.03 -46.85
N ARG A 353 36.32 -3.14 -46.77
CA ARG A 353 36.81 -2.57 -45.51
C ARG A 353 35.70 -1.87 -44.74
N ALA A 354 34.93 -1.00 -45.40
CA ALA A 354 33.85 -0.25 -44.77
C ALA A 354 32.73 -1.17 -44.24
N GLU A 355 32.41 -2.24 -44.97
CA GLU A 355 31.44 -3.24 -44.52
C GLU A 355 31.95 -4.00 -43.28
N MET A 356 33.20 -4.47 -43.30
CA MET A 356 33.84 -5.16 -42.18
C MET A 356 33.87 -4.25 -40.93
N THR A 357 34.29 -2.99 -41.08
CA THR A 357 34.30 -2.02 -39.97
C THR A 357 32.93 -1.84 -39.35
N ARG A 358 31.86 -1.68 -40.16
CA ARG A 358 30.49 -1.55 -39.65
C ARG A 358 30.04 -2.77 -38.86
N ARG A 359 30.43 -3.98 -39.29
CA ARG A 359 30.10 -5.23 -38.57
C ARG A 359 30.75 -5.24 -37.18
N PHE A 360 32.06 -5.02 -37.09
CA PHE A 360 32.75 -4.94 -35.80
C PHE A 360 32.24 -3.80 -34.92
N GLU A 361 31.98 -2.62 -35.47
CA GLU A 361 31.41 -1.50 -34.71
C GLU A 361 30.05 -1.85 -34.11
N SER A 362 29.21 -2.58 -34.84
CA SER A 362 27.93 -3.07 -34.35
C SER A 362 28.10 -4.07 -33.20
N GLU A 363 28.99 -5.05 -33.34
CA GLU A 363 29.25 -6.06 -32.29
C GLU A 363 29.90 -5.46 -31.04
N ILE A 364 30.85 -4.53 -31.22
CA ILE A 364 31.47 -3.78 -30.12
C ILE A 364 30.40 -2.98 -29.37
N LYS A 365 29.50 -2.31 -30.09
CA LYS A 365 28.42 -1.54 -29.48
C LYS A 365 27.45 -2.44 -28.71
N GLU A 366 27.02 -3.56 -29.29
CA GLU A 366 26.15 -4.52 -28.61
C GLU A 366 26.79 -5.04 -27.31
N THR A 367 28.08 -5.36 -27.36
CA THR A 367 28.83 -5.86 -26.21
C THR A 367 29.03 -4.75 -25.15
N GLN A 368 29.20 -3.48 -25.55
CA GLN A 368 29.22 -2.34 -24.63
C GLN A 368 27.87 -2.12 -23.95
N ASP A 369 26.77 -2.24 -24.69
CA ASP A 369 25.41 -2.12 -24.13
C ASP A 369 25.14 -3.26 -23.12
N LEU A 370 25.59 -4.48 -23.41
CA LEU A 370 25.55 -5.59 -22.47
C LEU A 370 26.33 -5.26 -21.18
N LYS A 371 27.57 -4.77 -21.31
CA LYS A 371 28.39 -4.35 -20.15
C LYS A 371 27.68 -3.30 -19.30
N ALA A 372 27.11 -2.27 -19.94
CA ALA A 372 26.37 -1.21 -19.24
C ALA A 372 25.14 -1.77 -18.49
N ASN A 373 24.45 -2.75 -19.08
CA ASN A 373 23.33 -3.43 -18.44
C ASN A 373 23.77 -4.27 -17.22
N LEU A 374 24.92 -4.96 -17.30
CA LEU A 374 25.49 -5.69 -16.16
C LEU A 374 25.83 -4.75 -15.00
N THR A 375 26.47 -3.61 -15.26
CA THR A 375 26.74 -2.60 -14.22
C THR A 375 25.47 -2.03 -13.59
N ARG A 376 24.39 -1.85 -14.37
CA ARG A 376 23.08 -1.44 -13.83
C ARG A 376 22.47 -2.51 -12.93
N ARG A 377 22.63 -3.79 -13.29
CA ARG A 377 22.17 -4.92 -12.46
C ARG A 377 22.94 -4.99 -11.15
N GLU A 378 24.26 -4.85 -11.18
CA GLU A 378 25.10 -4.80 -9.99
C GLU A 378 24.66 -3.70 -9.01
N ARG A 379 24.41 -2.48 -9.48
CA ARG A 379 23.88 -1.39 -8.64
C ARG A 379 22.52 -1.71 -8.02
N ARG A 380 21.66 -2.47 -8.71
CA ARG A 380 20.38 -2.92 -8.14
C ARG A 380 20.61 -3.95 -7.04
N THR A 381 21.50 -4.92 -7.27
CA THR A 381 21.92 -5.89 -6.26
C THR A 381 22.48 -5.22 -5.01
N GLU A 382 23.29 -4.16 -5.14
CA GLU A 382 23.76 -3.37 -3.99
C GLU A 382 22.63 -2.70 -3.19
N LEU A 383 21.59 -2.20 -3.88
CA LEU A 383 20.43 -1.61 -3.20
C LEU A 383 19.61 -2.67 -2.46
N ASP A 384 19.46 -3.86 -3.04
CA ASP A 384 18.75 -4.96 -2.41
C ASP A 384 19.51 -5.48 -1.19
N GLU A 385 20.84 -5.55 -1.22
CA GLU A 385 21.63 -5.84 -0.03
C GLU A 385 21.45 -4.83 1.10
N LYS A 386 21.41 -3.53 0.76
CA LYS A 386 21.13 -2.49 1.76
C LYS A 386 19.73 -2.62 2.36
N ARG A 387 18.77 -3.14 1.59
CA ARG A 387 17.40 -3.40 2.08
C ARG A 387 17.37 -4.61 3.01
N ILE A 388 18.04 -5.70 2.64
CA ILE A 388 18.14 -6.93 3.42
C ILE A 388 18.89 -6.69 4.73
N GLY A 389 19.93 -5.87 4.72
CA GLY A 389 20.71 -5.51 5.91
C GLY A 389 19.95 -4.72 6.99
N ARG A 390 18.71 -4.31 6.75
CA ARG A 390 17.86 -3.68 7.78
C ARG A 390 17.47 -4.71 8.84
N PRO A 391 17.29 -4.34 10.11
CA PRO A 391 16.85 -5.28 11.15
C PRO A 391 15.46 -5.86 10.83
N ALA A 392 15.21 -7.10 11.24
CA ALA A 392 13.86 -7.67 11.21
C ALA A 392 13.00 -6.94 12.25
N THR A 393 11.77 -6.59 11.88
CA THR A 393 10.89 -5.81 12.76
C THR A 393 9.85 -6.67 13.45
N GLY A 394 9.61 -7.89 12.95
CA GLY A 394 8.56 -8.78 13.45
C GLY A 394 7.14 -8.24 13.24
N ASN A 395 6.98 -7.11 12.55
CA ASN A 395 5.70 -6.43 12.41
C ASN A 395 4.87 -7.02 11.26
N THR A 396 4.28 -8.19 11.49
CA THR A 396 3.40 -8.88 10.54
C THR A 396 1.93 -8.51 10.76
N PRO A 397 1.06 -8.71 9.76
CA PRO A 397 -0.39 -8.53 9.94
C PRO A 397 -0.94 -9.35 11.11
N GLN A 398 -0.42 -10.56 11.34
CA GLN A 398 -0.83 -11.41 12.46
C GLN A 398 -0.50 -10.77 13.82
N VAL A 399 0.71 -10.25 14.00
CA VAL A 399 1.10 -9.53 15.24
C VAL A 399 0.20 -8.32 15.47
N ARG A 400 -0.12 -7.55 14.43
CA ARG A 400 -1.05 -6.41 14.53
C ARG A 400 -2.47 -6.84 14.92
N VAL A 401 -2.97 -7.94 14.35
CA VAL A 401 -4.29 -8.48 14.70
C VAL A 401 -4.32 -8.96 16.15
N MET A 402 -3.27 -9.64 16.62
CA MET A 402 -3.18 -10.08 18.02
C MET A 402 -3.10 -8.89 18.98
N SER A 403 -2.27 -7.90 18.66
CA SER A 403 -2.19 -6.66 19.43
C SER A 403 -3.54 -5.93 19.48
N ALA A 404 -4.22 -5.78 18.34
CA ALA A 404 -5.54 -5.14 18.28
C ALA A 404 -6.61 -5.91 19.08
N LYS A 405 -6.58 -7.25 19.05
CA LYS A 405 -7.45 -8.10 19.89
C LYS A 405 -7.13 -7.91 21.37
N ALA A 406 -5.85 -7.90 21.74
CA ALA A 406 -5.41 -7.73 23.11
C ALA A 406 -5.84 -6.37 23.70
N THR A 407 -5.91 -5.31 22.88
CA THR A 407 -6.34 -3.98 23.31
C THR A 407 -7.83 -3.70 23.16
N SER A 408 -8.62 -4.64 22.61
CA SER A 408 -10.05 -4.39 22.32
C SER A 408 -10.93 -4.84 23.49
N LEU A 409 -11.73 -3.91 24.04
CA LEU A 409 -12.71 -4.22 25.09
C LEU A 409 -13.62 -5.41 24.73
N ARG A 410 -14.07 -5.46 23.48
CA ARG A 410 -14.98 -6.50 22.97
C ARG A 410 -14.40 -7.91 22.98
N THR A 411 -13.07 -8.04 23.03
CA THR A 411 -12.42 -9.35 23.16
C THR A 411 -12.70 -9.98 24.53
N TYR A 412 -12.81 -9.14 25.56
CA TYR A 412 -12.99 -9.57 26.94
C TYR A 412 -14.44 -9.49 27.39
N PHE A 413 -15.15 -8.49 26.89
CA PHE A 413 -16.50 -8.22 27.30
C PHE A 413 -17.30 -7.52 26.21
N ASP A 414 -18.23 -8.26 25.62
CA ASP A 414 -19.31 -7.67 24.84
C ASP A 414 -20.50 -7.37 25.76
N PHE A 415 -21.14 -6.22 25.56
CA PHE A 415 -22.28 -5.85 26.39
C PHE A 415 -23.42 -6.85 26.15
N PRO A 416 -24.08 -7.40 27.20
CA PRO A 416 -25.01 -8.51 27.06
C PRO A 416 -26.39 -8.05 26.53
N LEU A 417 -26.40 -7.47 25.32
CA LEU A 417 -27.56 -6.82 24.69
C LEU A 417 -28.80 -7.73 24.64
N GLU A 418 -28.65 -9.00 24.26
CA GLU A 418 -29.77 -9.93 24.15
C GLU A 418 -30.34 -10.32 25.53
N LEU A 419 -29.48 -10.40 26.57
CA LEU A 419 -29.93 -10.67 27.93
C LEU A 419 -30.74 -9.51 28.48
N GLU A 420 -30.24 -8.27 28.31
CA GLU A 420 -30.95 -7.06 28.76
C GLU A 420 -32.25 -6.85 27.98
N ARG A 421 -32.24 -7.14 26.67
CA ARG A 421 -33.45 -7.17 25.85
C ARG A 421 -34.47 -8.16 26.40
N TYR A 422 -34.05 -9.38 26.70
CA TYR A 422 -34.95 -10.40 27.22
C TYR A 422 -35.55 -9.98 28.58
N LYS A 423 -34.72 -9.47 29.50
CA LYS A 423 -35.20 -8.95 30.80
C LYS A 423 -36.27 -7.88 30.64
N LEU A 424 -36.06 -6.91 29.74
CA LEU A 424 -37.03 -5.83 29.49
C LEU A 424 -38.35 -6.34 28.89
N LEU A 425 -38.28 -7.34 27.99
CA LEU A 425 -39.49 -7.95 27.42
C LEU A 425 -40.28 -8.76 28.46
N THR A 426 -39.59 -9.47 29.36
CA THR A 426 -40.23 -10.26 30.42
C THR A 426 -40.74 -9.43 31.59
N ALA A 427 -40.14 -8.27 31.87
CA ALA A 427 -40.61 -7.38 32.94
C ALA A 427 -41.94 -6.68 32.60
N GLY A 428 -42.26 -6.57 31.30
CA GLY A 428 -43.50 -5.95 30.81
C GLY A 428 -44.67 -6.93 30.59
N SER A 429 -44.41 -8.23 30.61
CA SER A 429 -45.42 -9.30 30.48
C SER A 429 -45.96 -9.73 31.83
#